data_AF-A0A1V6A2D8-F1
#
_entry.id   AF-A0A1V6A2D8-F1
#
_cell.length_a   1.000
_cell.length_b   1.000
_cell.length_c   1.000
_cell.angle_alpha   90.00
_cell.angle_beta   90.00
_cell.angle_gamma   90.00
#
_symmetry.space_group_name_H-M   'P 1'
#
loop_
_entity.id
_entity.type
_entity.pdbx_description
1 polymer ?
#
loop_
_entity_poly.entity_id
_entity_poly.type
_entity_poly.pdbx_seq_one_letter_code
_entity_poly.pdbx_strand_id
1 'polypeptide(L)' 'MYTGFWIDNNYIWGPEESGRFWIDGGFIWGPYNSGKWWIDDGWIWGPTDSGKFWIDDGHIYGPSKTLPWLRK' A
#
# COMPACT_ATOMS: atom_id res chain seq x y z
N MET A 1 -5.95 4.64 -11.26
CA MET A 1 -4.97 5.70 -11.60
C MET A 1 -3.71 5.52 -10.76
N TYR A 2 -2.54 5.98 -11.22
CA TYR A 2 -1.30 5.88 -10.44
C TYR A 2 -1.40 6.74 -9.17
N THR A 3 -1.06 6.16 -8.02
CA THR A 3 -1.18 6.85 -6.72
C THR A 3 0.00 7.76 -6.41
N GLY A 4 1.16 7.52 -7.06
CA GLY A 4 2.43 8.15 -6.70
C GLY A 4 3.31 7.28 -5.79
N PHE A 5 2.82 6.11 -5.37
CA PHE A 5 3.55 5.19 -4.52
C PHE A 5 4.08 3.99 -5.29
N TRP A 6 5.25 3.50 -4.92
CA TRP A 6 5.87 2.31 -5.50
C TRP A 6 6.51 1.45 -4.41
N ILE A 7 6.75 0.19 -4.75
CA ILE A 7 7.36 -0.81 -3.89
C ILE A 7 8.78 -1.05 -4.40
N ASP A 8 9.76 -0.88 -3.52
CA ASP A 8 11.15 -1.26 -3.79
C ASP A 8 11.76 -1.85 -2.52
N ASN A 9 12.45 -2.98 -2.66
CA ASN A 9 13.05 -3.73 -1.55
C ASN A 9 12.07 -3.99 -0.37
N ASN A 10 10.82 -4.34 -0.69
CA ASN A 10 9.70 -4.49 0.25
C ASN A 10 9.28 -3.21 1.01
N TYR A 11 9.89 -2.07 0.76
CA TYR A 11 9.45 -0.79 1.32
C TYR A 11 8.50 -0.10 0.35
N ILE A 12 7.53 0.63 0.92
CA ILE A 12 6.61 1.46 0.16
C ILE A 12 7.10 2.89 0.20
N TRP A 13 7.45 3.40 -0.97
CA TRP A 13 7.93 4.75 -1.20
C TRP A 13 6.84 5.59 -1.85
N GLY A 14 6.90 6.90 -1.68
CA GLY A 14 5.92 7.80 -2.26
C GLY A 14 6.08 9.25 -1.82
N PRO A 15 5.11 10.11 -2.17
CA PRO A 15 5.15 11.54 -1.86
C PRO A 15 4.93 11.84 -0.37
N GLU A 16 4.26 10.95 0.38
CA GLU A 16 3.99 11.09 1.81
C GLU A 16 4.50 9.87 2.56
N GLU A 17 5.08 10.08 3.75
CA GLU A 17 5.52 9.00 4.65
C GLU A 17 6.44 7.95 3.96
N SER A 18 7.24 8.41 2.99
CA SER A 18 8.09 7.58 2.13
C SER A 18 9.04 6.68 2.93
N GLY A 19 9.04 5.38 2.63
CA GLY A 19 9.91 4.39 3.28
C GLY A 19 9.50 4.04 4.71
N ARG A 20 8.39 4.57 5.24
CA ARG A 20 7.92 4.26 6.60
C ARG A 20 7.02 3.03 6.67
N PHE A 21 6.51 2.58 5.53
CA PHE A 21 5.72 1.38 5.42
C PHE A 21 6.50 0.31 4.67
N TRP A 22 6.32 -0.94 5.05
CA TRP A 22 6.99 -2.08 4.44
C TRP A 22 6.05 -3.29 4.35
N ILE A 23 6.44 -4.24 3.51
CA ILE A 23 5.70 -5.47 3.25
C ILE A 23 6.48 -6.62 3.89
N ASP A 24 5.81 -7.39 4.74
CA ASP A 24 6.35 -8.62 5.31
C ASP A 24 5.25 -9.66 5.46
N GLY A 25 5.51 -10.89 5.00
CA GLY A 25 4.52 -11.96 4.92
C GLY A 25 3.28 -11.62 4.08
N GLY A 26 3.40 -10.70 3.11
CA GLY A 26 2.27 -10.18 2.33
C GLY A 26 1.44 -9.11 3.05
N PHE A 27 1.70 -8.83 4.33
CA PHE A 27 1.03 -7.78 5.08
C PHE A 27 1.79 -6.47 5.00
N ILE A 28 1.06 -5.36 5.06
CA ILE A 28 1.59 -4.01 5.05
C ILE A 28 1.72 -3.53 6.49
N TRP A 29 2.95 -3.26 6.88
CA TRP A 29 3.35 -2.80 8.21
C TRP A 29 3.77 -1.33 8.16
N GLY A 30 3.67 -0.65 9.30
CA GLY A 30 4.03 0.74 9.42
C GLY A 30 3.90 1.29 10.85
N PRO A 31 4.20 2.58 11.04
CA PRO A 31 4.13 3.26 12.35
C PRO A 31 2.70 3.37 12.90
N TYR A 32 1.70 3.26 12.05
CA TYR A 32 0.28 3.21 12.40
C TYR A 32 -0.42 2.28 11.42
N ASN A 33 -1.64 1.81 11.78
CA ASN A 33 -2.42 0.94 10.91
C ASN A 33 -1.71 -0.36 10.47
N SER A 34 -0.71 -0.78 11.26
CA SER A 34 0.20 -1.89 10.97
C SER A 34 -0.51 -3.24 10.87
N GLY A 35 -0.20 -4.04 9.85
CA GLY A 35 -0.69 -5.40 9.66
C GLY A 35 -2.17 -5.50 9.27
N LYS A 36 -2.86 -4.38 9.03
CA LYS A 36 -4.29 -4.37 8.70
C LYS A 36 -4.59 -4.58 7.21
N TRP A 37 -3.66 -4.24 6.34
CA TRP A 37 -3.77 -4.45 4.89
C TRP A 37 -2.80 -5.53 4.46
N TRP A 38 -3.15 -6.25 3.39
CA TRP A 38 -2.31 -7.27 2.80
C TRP A 38 -2.41 -7.24 1.28
N ILE A 39 -1.41 -7.83 0.62
CA ILE A 39 -1.31 -7.97 -0.82
C ILE A 39 -1.59 -9.43 -1.15
N ASP A 40 -2.53 -9.65 -2.06
CA ASP A 40 -2.85 -10.96 -2.61
C ASP A 40 -3.22 -10.83 -4.08
N ASP A 41 -2.60 -11.66 -4.92
CA ASP A 41 -2.71 -11.64 -6.39
C ASP A 41 -2.54 -10.24 -7.02
N GLY A 42 -1.60 -9.45 -6.49
CA GLY A 42 -1.35 -8.07 -6.94
C GLY A 42 -2.41 -7.05 -6.50
N TRP A 43 -3.45 -7.46 -5.78
CA TRP A 43 -4.45 -6.56 -5.21
C TRP A 43 -4.18 -6.30 -3.73
N ILE A 44 -4.56 -5.11 -3.27
CA ILE A 44 -4.45 -4.70 -1.88
C ILE A 44 -5.83 -4.87 -1.23
N TRP A 45 -5.84 -5.65 -0.17
CA TRP A 45 -7.02 -5.98 0.63
C TRP A 45 -6.87 -5.41 2.04
N GLY A 46 -8.00 -5.21 2.71
CA GLY A 46 -8.01 -4.64 4.05
C GLY A 46 -9.42 -4.37 4.59
N PRO A 47 -9.52 -3.82 5.81
CA PRO A 47 -10.79 -3.49 6.44
C PRO A 47 -11.54 -2.35 5.71
N THR A 48 -10.81 -1.48 5.01
CA THR A 48 -11.38 -0.43 4.17
C THR A 48 -10.69 -0.41 2.80
N ASP A 49 -11.44 -0.01 1.78
CA ASP A 49 -11.00 0.03 0.38
C ASP A 49 -10.40 -1.30 -0.14
N SER A 50 -10.88 -2.41 0.43
CA SER A 50 -10.49 -3.77 0.05
C SER A 50 -10.69 -4.00 -1.45
N GLY A 51 -9.66 -4.49 -2.14
CA GLY A 51 -9.70 -4.80 -3.57
C GLY A 51 -9.83 -3.57 -4.48
N LYS A 52 -9.69 -2.34 -3.96
CA LYS A 52 -9.76 -1.13 -4.80
C LYS A 52 -8.39 -0.67 -5.31
N PHE A 53 -7.33 -1.07 -4.62
CA PHE A 53 -5.96 -0.73 -5.00
C PHE A 53 -5.27 -1.98 -5.54
N TRP A 54 -4.38 -1.80 -6.49
CA TRP A 54 -3.62 -2.88 -7.12
C TRP A 54 -2.20 -2.44 -7.40
N ILE A 55 -1.33 -3.42 -7.60
CA ILE A 55 0.08 -3.26 -7.91
C ILE A 55 0.28 -3.71 -9.36
N ASP A 56 0.93 -2.86 -10.13
CA ASP A 56 1.34 -3.15 -11.50
C ASP A 56 2.75 -2.61 -11.70
N ASP A 57 3.67 -3.46 -12.17
CA ASP A 57 5.10 -3.15 -12.33
C ASP A 57 5.73 -2.46 -11.10
N GLY A 58 5.42 -2.97 -9.90
CA GLY A 58 5.90 -2.41 -8.62
C GLY A 58 5.26 -1.07 -8.20
N HIS A 59 4.38 -0.50 -9.00
CA HIS A 59 3.70 0.76 -8.71
C HIS A 59 2.28 0.52 -8.19
N ILE A 60 1.83 1.34 -7.26
CA ILE A 60 0.50 1.21 -6.65
C ILE A 60 -0.49 2.11 -7.39
N TYR A 61 -1.60 1.52 -7.80
CA TYR A 61 -2.70 2.17 -8.47
C TYR A 61 -3.98 2.02 -7.65
N GLY A 62 -4.93 2.92 -7.86
CA GLY A 62 -6.22 2.88 -7.18
C GLY A 62 -7.17 3.99 -7.62
N PRO A 63 -8.32 4.15 -6.93
CA PRO A 63 -9.29 5.20 -7.19
C PRO A 63 -8.90 6.56 -6.58
N SER A 64 -7.94 6.62 -5.65
CA SER A 64 -7.47 7.86 -5.00
C SER A 64 -5.95 7.86 -4.83
N LYS A 65 -5.33 9.04 -4.71
CA LYS A 65 -3.88 9.13 -4.43
C LYS A 65 -3.51 8.68 -3.01
N THR A 66 -4.43 8.85 -2.06
CA THR A 66 -4.20 8.46 -0.67
C THR A 66 -4.45 6.96 -0.49
N LEU A 67 -3.40 6.23 -0.11
CA LEU A 67 -3.48 4.81 0.23
C LEU A 67 -4.31 4.61 1.51
N PRO A 68 -5.02 3.48 1.65
CA PRO A 68 -6.03 3.33 2.70
C PRO A 68 -5.43 3.33 4.12
N TRP A 69 -4.21 2.82 4.30
CA TRP A 69 -3.53 2.82 5.60
C TRP A 69 -2.97 4.19 6.02
N LEU A 70 -2.85 5.16 5.11
CA LEU A 70 -2.36 6.52 5.40
C LEU A 70 -3.41 7.42 6.06
N ARG A 71 -4.68 7.00 6.03
CA ARG A 71 -5.78 7.74 6.66
C ARG A 71 -5.73 7.53 8.18
N LYS A 72 -5.68 8.64 8.93
CA LYS A 72 -5.65 8.67 10.40
C LYS A 72 -7.05 8.77 10.97
#